data_AF-A0AAE1XA77-F1
#
_entry.id   AF-A0AAE1XA77-F1
#
_cell.length_a   1.000
_cell.length_b   1.000
_cell.length_c   1.000
_cell.angle_alpha   90.00
_cell.angle_beta   90.00
_cell.angle_gamma   90.00
#
_symmetry.space_group_name_H-M   'P 1'
#
loop_
_entity.id
_entity.type
_entity.pdbx_description
1 polymer ?
#
loop_
_entity_poly.entity_id
_entity_poly.type
_entity_poly.pdbx_seq_one_letter_code
_entity_poly.pdbx_strand_id
1 'polypeptide(L)'
;MELSKVTLEIFSKLEQKWLYHCEGKKTRVLSIDGGGTTGIVAGAALIHLEDQIQAKTGDSNARIADFFDIVVGTGIGALLAAMLVADDGSGRPLFSARDAVKFLSENQMELFKVKSVGVFRRRMRFSGKSMDKVLKEAFRRDDGRFLTLKDTCKPLLVPCFDLNSSAPFVFSRADASETPSFDFELWKVIRATSATPSMFKPYKLTSTDGKTSCLAVDGGLVMNNPTAAAVTHVLHKKIFRQ
;
A
#
# COMPACT_ATOMS: atom_id res chain seq x y z
N MET A 1 -19.50 -18.88 18.90
CA MET A 1 -20.10 -18.84 17.55
C MET A 1 -20.86 -17.52 17.28
N GLU A 2 -20.57 -16.43 18.01
CA GLU A 2 -21.28 -15.14 17.85
C GLU A 2 -20.48 -14.05 17.11
N LEU A 3 -19.14 -14.17 17.06
CA LEU A 3 -18.29 -13.17 16.40
C LEU A 3 -18.62 -13.05 14.90
N SER A 4 -18.92 -14.18 14.23
CA SER A 4 -19.24 -14.20 12.79
C SER A 4 -20.55 -13.48 12.46
N LYS A 5 -21.56 -13.55 13.35
CA LYS A 5 -22.85 -12.88 13.15
C LYS A 5 -22.73 -11.37 13.23
N VAL A 6 -22.00 -10.87 14.23
CA VAL A 6 -21.76 -9.43 14.41
C VAL A 6 -20.92 -8.88 13.26
N THR A 7 -19.88 -9.62 12.84
CA THR A 7 -19.07 -9.25 11.68
C THR A 7 -19.91 -9.19 10.40
N LEU A 8 -20.76 -10.19 10.14
CA LEU A 8 -21.66 -10.20 8.98
C LEU A 8 -22.70 -9.07 9.03
N GLU A 9 -23.23 -8.74 10.20
CA GLU A 9 -24.17 -7.61 10.36
C GLU A 9 -23.49 -6.26 10.10
N ILE A 10 -22.25 -6.07 10.57
CA ILE A 10 -21.46 -4.88 10.29
C ILE A 10 -21.21 -4.77 8.78
N PHE A 11 -20.77 -5.85 8.13
CA PHE A 11 -20.56 -5.87 6.69
C PHE A 11 -21.86 -5.62 5.91
N SER A 12 -22.98 -6.22 6.30
CA SER A 12 -24.27 -6.02 5.64
C SER A 12 -24.80 -4.59 5.80
N LYS A 13 -24.68 -3.98 6.99
CA LYS A 13 -25.06 -2.58 7.22
C LYS A 13 -24.15 -1.60 6.49
N LEU A 14 -22.85 -1.90 6.44
CA LEU A 14 -21.91 -1.14 5.63
C LEU A 14 -22.32 -1.26 4.16
N GLU A 15 -22.51 -2.47 3.62
CA GLU A 15 -22.91 -2.72 2.23
C GLU A 15 -24.21 -2.00 1.83
N GLN A 16 -25.25 -2.03 2.66
CA GLN A 16 -26.51 -1.34 2.35
C GLN A 16 -26.34 0.19 2.31
N LYS A 17 -25.58 0.78 3.24
CA LYS A 17 -25.27 2.22 3.21
C LYS A 17 -24.17 2.60 2.21
N TRP A 18 -23.36 1.65 1.78
CA TRP A 18 -22.30 1.80 0.77
C TRP A 18 -22.88 1.92 -0.64
N LEU A 19 -24.00 1.22 -0.89
CA LEU A 19 -24.70 1.20 -2.19
C LEU A 19 -25.82 2.25 -2.30
N TYR A 20 -26.36 2.76 -1.18
CA TYR A 20 -27.38 3.80 -1.20
C TYR A 20 -26.80 5.23 -1.21
N HIS A 21 -27.34 6.03 -2.13
CA HIS A 21 -27.09 7.47 -2.28
C HIS A 21 -27.32 8.21 -0.96
N CYS A 22 -26.33 8.98 -0.49
CA CYS A 22 -26.63 10.17 0.32
C CYS A 22 -26.25 11.39 -0.51
N GLU A 23 -27.07 12.44 -0.44
CA GLU A 23 -26.91 13.67 -1.22
C GLU A 23 -25.55 14.32 -0.92
N GLY A 24 -24.66 14.30 -1.91
CA GLY A 24 -23.28 14.78 -1.85
C GLY A 24 -22.26 13.75 -2.36
N LYS A 25 -21.24 14.18 -3.13
CA LYS A 25 -20.17 13.28 -3.61
C LYS A 25 -19.30 12.81 -2.43
N LYS A 26 -19.62 11.64 -1.87
CA LYS A 26 -18.81 10.98 -0.83
C LYS A 26 -17.45 10.59 -1.40
N THR A 27 -16.42 10.62 -0.55
CA THR A 27 -15.09 10.07 -0.88
C THR A 27 -14.92 8.74 -0.17
N ARG A 28 -14.55 7.71 -0.93
CA ARG A 28 -14.35 6.34 -0.46
C ARG A 28 -12.86 6.09 -0.28
N VAL A 29 -12.47 5.73 0.94
CA VAL A 29 -11.08 5.48 1.34
C VAL A 29 -10.93 4.00 1.68
N LEU A 30 -9.96 3.31 1.06
CA LEU A 30 -9.52 1.99 1.48
C LEU A 30 -8.23 2.13 2.29
N SER A 31 -8.25 1.69 3.54
CA SER A 31 -7.07 1.68 4.41
C SER A 31 -6.66 0.26 4.77
N ILE A 32 -5.38 -0.05 4.59
CA ILE A 32 -4.83 -1.38 4.84
C ILE A 32 -3.69 -1.27 5.84
N ASP A 33 -3.93 -1.83 7.03
CA ASP A 33 -2.98 -1.79 8.15
C ASP A 33 -1.71 -2.59 7.87
N GLY A 34 -0.66 -2.24 8.59
CA GLY A 34 0.54 -3.08 8.71
C GLY A 34 0.25 -4.35 9.53
N GLY A 35 0.87 -5.46 9.12
CA GLY A 35 0.65 -6.80 9.72
C GLY A 35 1.96 -7.56 10.00
N GLY A 36 3.08 -6.85 10.14
CA GLY A 36 4.40 -7.48 10.29
C GLY A 36 4.80 -8.21 9.01
N THR A 37 4.99 -9.53 9.09
CA THR A 37 5.38 -10.39 7.95
C THR A 37 4.19 -11.10 7.30
N THR A 38 2.97 -10.92 7.80
CA THR A 38 1.76 -11.57 7.26
C THR A 38 0.71 -10.54 6.87
N GLY A 39 -0.01 -10.82 5.77
CA GLY A 39 -1.15 -10.04 5.32
C GLY A 39 -2.42 -10.87 5.22
N ILE A 40 -2.50 -12.01 5.92
CA ILE A 40 -3.53 -13.04 5.68
C ILE A 40 -4.95 -12.49 5.90
N VAL A 41 -5.18 -11.78 7.01
CA VAL A 41 -6.51 -11.23 7.34
C VAL A 41 -6.91 -10.15 6.33
N ALA A 42 -6.01 -9.20 6.07
CA ALA A 42 -6.24 -8.16 5.06
C ALA A 42 -6.47 -8.77 3.67
N GLY A 43 -5.65 -9.75 3.29
CA GLY A 43 -5.75 -10.43 2.01
C GLY A 43 -7.06 -11.18 1.82
N ALA A 44 -7.50 -11.95 2.82
CA ALA A 44 -8.79 -12.63 2.79
C ALA A 44 -9.96 -11.63 2.67
N ALA A 45 -9.89 -10.51 3.40
CA ALA A 45 -10.89 -9.45 3.32
C ALA A 45 -10.91 -8.77 1.94
N LEU A 46 -9.75 -8.49 1.34
CA LEU A 46 -9.64 -7.88 0.01
C LEU A 46 -10.17 -8.80 -1.09
N ILE A 47 -9.83 -10.10 -1.05
CA ILE A 47 -10.37 -11.08 -1.99
C ILE A 47 -11.89 -11.11 -1.89
N HIS A 48 -12.41 -11.25 -0.67
CA HIS A 48 -13.86 -11.29 -0.46
C HIS A 48 -14.54 -10.00 -0.92
N LEU A 49 -13.95 -8.84 -0.64
CA LEU A 49 -14.46 -7.54 -1.08
C LEU A 49 -14.54 -7.45 -2.60
N GLU A 50 -13.49 -7.84 -3.32
CA GLU A 50 -13.49 -7.80 -4.78
C GLU A 50 -14.50 -8.79 -5.39
N ASP A 51 -14.62 -10.00 -4.82
CA ASP A 51 -15.64 -10.98 -5.23
C ASP A 51 -17.06 -10.42 -5.05
N GLN A 52 -17.33 -9.76 -3.91
CA GLN A 52 -18.64 -9.15 -3.65
C GLN A 52 -18.93 -7.96 -4.58
N ILE A 53 -17.92 -7.16 -4.91
CA ILE A 53 -18.04 -6.09 -5.90
C ILE A 53 -18.48 -6.69 -7.24
N GLN A 54 -17.77 -7.70 -7.74
CA GLN A 54 -18.07 -8.36 -9.02
C GLN A 54 -19.46 -9.01 -9.03
N ALA A 55 -19.83 -9.69 -7.94
CA ALA A 55 -21.14 -10.32 -7.81
C ALA A 55 -22.29 -9.31 -7.83
N LYS A 56 -22.11 -8.14 -7.17
CA LYS A 56 -23.15 -7.11 -7.10
C LYS A 56 -23.26 -6.25 -8.35
N THR A 57 -22.16 -6.04 -9.07
CA THR A 57 -22.15 -5.26 -10.31
C THR A 57 -22.51 -6.10 -11.53
N GLY A 58 -22.33 -7.43 -11.45
CA GLY A 58 -22.40 -8.32 -12.60
C GLY A 58 -21.20 -8.20 -13.55
N ASP A 59 -20.15 -7.47 -13.15
CA ASP A 59 -18.96 -7.24 -13.96
C ASP A 59 -17.74 -7.98 -13.36
N SER A 60 -17.31 -9.06 -14.03
CA SER A 60 -16.10 -9.82 -13.67
C SER A 60 -14.80 -9.01 -13.81
N ASN A 61 -14.83 -7.91 -14.57
CA ASN A 61 -13.70 -7.00 -14.69
C ASN A 61 -13.72 -5.93 -13.60
N ALA A 62 -14.74 -5.82 -12.76
CA ALA A 62 -14.72 -4.88 -11.65
C ALA A 62 -13.56 -5.19 -10.70
N ARG A 63 -12.89 -4.13 -10.24
CA ARG A 63 -11.74 -4.19 -9.31
C ARG A 63 -11.97 -3.25 -8.15
N ILE A 64 -11.30 -3.51 -7.03
CA ILE A 64 -11.34 -2.64 -5.85
C ILE A 64 -11.04 -1.18 -6.24
N ALA A 65 -10.05 -0.94 -7.11
CA ALA A 65 -9.67 0.39 -7.56
C ALA A 65 -10.83 1.19 -8.19
N ASP A 66 -11.83 0.54 -8.79
CA ASP A 66 -12.97 1.23 -9.42
C ASP A 66 -13.91 1.85 -8.37
N PHE A 67 -13.92 1.28 -7.16
CA PHE A 67 -14.86 1.62 -6.08
C PHE A 67 -14.24 2.44 -4.95
N PHE A 68 -12.93 2.67 -4.97
CA PHE A 68 -12.26 3.52 -4.01
C PHE A 68 -11.59 4.70 -4.70
N ASP A 69 -11.74 5.88 -4.11
CA ASP A 69 -11.17 7.12 -4.64
C ASP A 69 -9.71 7.29 -4.21
N ILE A 70 -9.32 6.64 -3.11
CA ILE A 70 -7.96 6.65 -2.56
C ILE A 70 -7.71 5.35 -1.81
N VAL A 71 -6.48 4.84 -1.94
CA VAL A 71 -5.99 3.67 -1.22
C VAL A 71 -4.79 4.08 -0.40
N VAL A 72 -4.72 3.61 0.84
CA VAL A 72 -3.60 3.87 1.76
C VAL A 72 -3.17 2.55 2.38
N GLY A 73 -1.87 2.39 2.61
CA GLY A 73 -1.39 1.24 3.35
C GLY A 73 -0.04 1.46 4.02
N THR A 74 0.22 0.67 5.06
CA THR A 74 1.49 0.65 5.82
C THR A 74 2.14 -0.73 5.74
N GLY A 75 3.46 -0.81 5.53
CA GLY A 75 4.17 -2.10 5.50
C GLY A 75 3.60 -3.07 4.45
N ILE A 76 3.18 -4.28 4.87
CA ILE A 76 2.49 -5.23 3.98
C ILE A 76 1.18 -4.66 3.43
N GLY A 77 0.45 -3.87 4.22
CA GLY A 77 -0.74 -3.19 3.74
C GLY A 77 -0.42 -2.21 2.61
N ALA A 78 0.75 -1.58 2.64
CA ALA A 78 1.22 -0.74 1.54
C ALA A 78 1.55 -1.54 0.29
N LEU A 79 2.15 -2.74 0.45
CA LEU A 79 2.41 -3.64 -0.69
C LEU A 79 1.09 -4.03 -1.36
N LEU A 80 0.11 -4.49 -0.60
CA LEU A 80 -1.22 -4.84 -1.12
C LEU A 80 -1.90 -3.61 -1.75
N ALA A 81 -1.88 -2.46 -1.07
CA ALA A 81 -2.43 -1.21 -1.59
C ALA A 81 -1.80 -0.83 -2.94
N ALA A 82 -0.48 -0.85 -3.03
CA ALA A 82 0.25 -0.49 -4.25
C ALA A 82 -0.03 -1.46 -5.40
N MET A 83 -0.13 -2.77 -5.13
CA MET A 83 -0.50 -3.75 -6.16
C MET A 83 -1.93 -3.51 -6.67
N LEU A 84 -2.89 -3.25 -5.78
CA LEU A 84 -4.28 -3.00 -6.16
C LEU A 84 -4.48 -1.74 -7.02
N VAL A 85 -3.51 -0.83 -7.05
CA VAL A 85 -3.59 0.42 -7.81
C VAL A 85 -2.44 0.62 -8.78
N ALA A 86 -1.52 -0.33 -8.95
CA ALA A 86 -0.45 -0.25 -9.94
C ALA A 86 -1.06 -0.22 -11.34
N ASP A 87 -0.73 0.77 -12.16
CA ASP A 87 -1.35 0.96 -13.47
C ASP A 87 -0.71 0.07 -14.54
N ASP A 88 -1.54 -0.70 -15.24
CA ASP A 88 -1.15 -1.50 -16.40
C ASP A 88 -0.81 -0.65 -17.65
N GLY A 89 -1.02 0.66 -17.59
CA GLY A 89 -0.78 1.62 -18.66
C GLY A 89 -2.06 2.02 -19.41
N SER A 90 -3.19 1.38 -19.11
CA SER A 90 -4.52 1.73 -19.62
C SER A 90 -5.39 2.48 -18.60
N GLY A 91 -4.83 2.80 -17.43
CA GLY A 91 -5.56 3.39 -16.31
C GLY A 91 -6.28 2.34 -15.45
N ARG A 92 -5.91 1.06 -15.60
CA ARG A 92 -6.51 -0.08 -14.90
C ARG A 92 -5.49 -0.75 -13.98
N PRO A 93 -5.93 -1.36 -12.87
CA PRO A 93 -5.00 -2.01 -11.96
C PRO A 93 -4.41 -3.29 -12.60
N LEU A 94 -3.08 -3.40 -12.52
CA LEU A 94 -2.29 -4.53 -13.00
C LEU A 94 -2.61 -5.84 -12.28
N PHE A 95 -3.10 -5.76 -11.04
CA PHE A 95 -3.37 -6.92 -10.19
C PHE A 95 -4.82 -6.93 -9.70
N SER A 96 -5.45 -8.10 -9.72
CA SER A 96 -6.64 -8.35 -8.90
C SER A 96 -6.26 -8.48 -7.42
N ALA A 97 -7.24 -8.44 -6.52
CA ALA A 97 -7.03 -8.73 -5.11
C ALA A 97 -6.46 -10.15 -4.90
N ARG A 98 -6.89 -11.12 -5.70
CA ARG A 98 -6.37 -12.49 -5.67
C ARG A 98 -4.91 -12.54 -6.13
N ASP A 99 -4.54 -11.82 -7.17
CA ASP A 99 -3.15 -11.76 -7.66
C ASP A 99 -2.23 -11.13 -6.61
N ALA A 100 -2.65 -10.02 -6.00
CA ALA A 100 -1.87 -9.34 -4.96
C ALA A 100 -1.62 -10.24 -3.73
N VAL A 101 -2.65 -10.96 -3.28
CA VAL A 101 -2.53 -11.88 -2.14
C VAL A 101 -1.71 -13.13 -2.50
N LYS A 102 -1.91 -13.67 -3.71
CA LYS A 102 -1.12 -14.80 -4.21
C LYS A 102 0.36 -14.44 -4.28
N PHE A 103 0.68 -13.28 -4.86
CA PHE A 103 2.05 -12.77 -4.93
C PHE A 103 2.70 -12.67 -3.56
N LEU A 104 2.00 -12.07 -2.57
CA LEU A 104 2.48 -11.96 -1.21
C LEU A 104 2.74 -13.35 -0.59
N SER A 105 1.82 -14.29 -0.76
CA SER A 105 1.93 -15.64 -0.22
C SER A 105 3.10 -16.41 -0.83
N GLU A 106 3.26 -16.37 -2.15
CA GLU A 106 4.31 -17.10 -2.87
C GLU A 106 5.71 -16.53 -2.58
N ASN A 107 5.80 -15.21 -2.34
CA ASN A 107 7.08 -14.54 -2.13
C ASN A 107 7.40 -14.26 -0.66
N GLN A 108 6.55 -14.68 0.30
CA GLN A 108 6.70 -14.35 1.73
C GLN A 108 8.09 -14.71 2.28
N MET A 109 8.59 -15.90 1.93
CA MET A 109 9.89 -16.40 2.40
C MET A 109 11.07 -15.59 1.86
N GLU A 110 10.97 -15.06 0.64
CA GLU A 110 12.02 -14.22 0.05
C GLU A 110 11.90 -12.77 0.54
N LEU A 111 10.69 -12.20 0.63
CA LEU A 111 10.44 -10.88 1.23
C LEU A 111 11.04 -10.77 2.64
N PHE A 112 10.85 -11.80 3.46
CA PHE A 112 11.29 -11.83 4.85
C PHE A 112 12.42 -12.84 5.10
N LYS A 113 13.30 -13.01 4.10
CA LYS A 113 14.44 -13.92 4.20
C LYS A 113 15.37 -13.57 5.33
N VAL A 114 15.48 -14.44 6.32
CA VAL A 114 16.33 -14.23 7.49
C VAL A 114 17.81 -14.38 7.13
N LYS A 115 18.63 -13.46 7.65
CA LYS A 115 20.08 -13.44 7.54
C LYS A 115 20.70 -13.19 8.90
N SER A 116 21.66 -14.03 9.29
CA SER A 116 22.46 -13.80 10.50
C SER A 116 23.50 -12.70 10.25
N VAL A 117 23.59 -11.74 11.17
CA VAL A 117 24.49 -10.60 11.09
C VAL A 117 25.20 -10.36 12.43
N GLY A 118 26.34 -9.67 12.39
CA GLY A 118 27.15 -9.32 13.56
C GLY A 118 28.17 -10.39 13.99
N VAL A 119 29.01 -10.05 14.97
CA VAL A 119 30.02 -10.94 15.54
C VAL A 119 29.32 -12.13 16.21
N PHE A 120 29.79 -13.36 15.93
CA PHE A 120 29.15 -14.62 16.32
C PHE A 120 27.71 -14.83 15.81
N ARG A 121 27.26 -14.11 14.76
CA ARG A 121 25.92 -14.32 14.14
C ARG A 121 24.73 -14.18 15.12
N ARG A 122 24.91 -13.47 16.24
CA ARG A 122 23.90 -13.36 17.32
C ARG A 122 22.67 -12.50 16.98
N ARG A 123 22.67 -11.78 15.85
CA ARG A 123 21.52 -10.95 15.44
C ARG A 123 20.92 -11.49 14.16
N MET A 124 19.60 -11.66 14.14
CA MET A 124 18.84 -12.05 12.96
C MET A 124 18.17 -10.81 12.38
N ARG A 125 18.30 -10.63 11.06
CA ARG A 125 17.67 -9.53 10.30
C ARG A 125 17.12 -10.07 9.00
N PHE A 126 16.19 -9.37 8.39
CA PHE A 126 15.75 -9.69 7.05
C PHE A 126 16.71 -9.13 5.99
N SER A 127 16.83 -9.87 4.89
CA SER A 127 17.68 -9.52 3.76
C SER A 127 17.00 -8.46 2.90
N GLY A 128 17.40 -7.20 3.07
CA GLY A 128 16.93 -6.11 2.20
C GLY A 128 17.13 -6.42 0.71
N LYS A 129 18.25 -7.06 0.33
CA LYS A 129 18.50 -7.45 -1.07
C LYS A 129 17.49 -8.45 -1.62
N SER A 130 16.96 -9.35 -0.79
CA SER A 130 15.94 -10.30 -1.27
C SER A 130 14.60 -9.61 -1.46
N MET A 131 14.17 -8.81 -0.48
CA MET A 131 12.99 -7.97 -0.61
C MET A 131 13.07 -7.05 -1.83
N ASP A 132 14.20 -6.36 -2.05
CA ASP A 132 14.41 -5.48 -3.20
C ASP A 132 14.23 -6.25 -4.52
N LYS A 133 14.71 -7.50 -4.61
CA LYS A 133 14.53 -8.34 -5.81
C LYS A 133 13.06 -8.64 -6.06
N VAL A 134 12.34 -9.10 -5.03
CA VAL A 134 10.91 -9.44 -5.14
C VAL A 134 10.09 -8.21 -5.52
N LEU A 135 10.29 -7.08 -4.84
CA LEU A 135 9.52 -5.86 -5.09
C LEU A 135 9.83 -5.27 -6.47
N LYS A 136 11.07 -5.36 -6.95
CA LYS A 136 11.41 -4.96 -8.31
C LYS A 136 10.67 -5.79 -9.34
N GLU A 137 10.58 -7.11 -9.15
CA GLU A 137 9.82 -7.97 -10.05
C GLU A 137 8.34 -7.61 -10.08
N ALA A 138 7.75 -7.32 -8.91
CA ALA A 138 6.34 -6.95 -8.79
C ALA A 138 5.98 -5.65 -9.55
N PHE A 139 6.89 -4.68 -9.56
CA PHE A 139 6.62 -3.32 -10.04
C PHE A 139 7.46 -2.96 -11.27
N ARG A 140 7.80 -3.95 -12.11
CA ARG A 140 8.51 -3.75 -13.37
C ARG A 140 7.54 -3.86 -14.54
N ARG A 141 7.65 -2.96 -15.50
CA ARG A 141 6.95 -3.01 -16.79
C ARG A 141 7.70 -3.89 -17.79
N ASP A 142 6.99 -4.29 -18.83
CA ASP A 142 7.55 -5.07 -19.95
C ASP A 142 8.70 -4.35 -20.66
N ASP A 143 8.68 -3.02 -20.69
CA ASP A 143 9.76 -2.19 -21.24
C ASP A 143 11.00 -2.09 -20.32
N GLY A 144 10.95 -2.76 -19.17
CA GLY A 144 12.02 -2.84 -18.19
C GLY A 144 12.07 -1.71 -17.17
N ARG A 145 11.23 -0.67 -17.28
CA ARG A 145 11.14 0.42 -16.30
C ARG A 145 10.40 -0.02 -15.03
N PHE A 146 10.71 0.64 -13.91
CA PHE A 146 9.98 0.43 -12.67
C PHE A 146 8.85 1.45 -12.54
N LEU A 147 7.69 0.98 -12.08
CA LEU A 147 6.53 1.82 -11.79
C LEU A 147 6.87 2.82 -10.68
N THR A 148 6.39 4.05 -10.83
CA THR A 148 6.49 5.11 -9.81
C THR A 148 5.13 5.41 -9.17
N LEU A 149 5.09 6.36 -8.23
CA LEU A 149 3.83 6.80 -7.62
C LEU A 149 2.86 7.36 -8.68
N LYS A 150 3.38 7.97 -9.75
CA LYS A 150 2.57 8.43 -10.90
C LYS A 150 1.97 7.29 -11.72
N ASP A 151 2.58 6.11 -11.71
CA ASP A 151 2.10 4.94 -12.44
C ASP A 151 1.10 4.11 -11.61
N THR A 152 0.24 4.80 -10.86
CA THR A 152 -0.90 4.19 -10.17
C THR A 152 -2.23 4.63 -10.82
N CYS A 153 -3.28 3.82 -10.81
CA CYS A 153 -4.58 4.23 -11.39
C CYS A 153 -5.43 5.03 -10.38
N LYS A 154 -5.06 5.03 -9.10
CA LYS A 154 -5.73 5.76 -8.01
C LYS A 154 -4.73 6.44 -7.07
N PRO A 155 -5.11 7.55 -6.42
CA PRO A 155 -4.37 8.10 -5.29
C PRO A 155 -3.92 7.03 -4.30
N LEU A 156 -2.59 6.97 -4.10
CA LEU A 156 -1.92 6.07 -3.15
C LEU A 156 -1.23 6.92 -2.09
N LEU A 157 -1.40 6.53 -0.82
CA LEU A 157 -0.64 7.06 0.30
C LEU A 157 0.13 5.94 1.01
N VAL A 158 1.40 6.17 1.30
CA VAL A 158 2.25 5.24 2.05
C VAL A 158 3.09 6.00 3.07
N PRO A 159 2.90 5.78 4.38
CA PRO A 159 3.67 6.46 5.41
C PRO A 159 5.01 5.76 5.69
N CYS A 160 6.00 6.54 6.12
CA CYS A 160 7.22 6.12 6.78
C CYS A 160 7.67 7.17 7.80
N PHE A 161 8.68 6.84 8.61
CA PHE A 161 9.42 7.82 9.41
C PHE A 161 10.73 8.17 8.71
N ASP A 162 10.99 9.45 8.44
CA ASP A 162 12.25 9.90 7.86
C ASP A 162 13.23 10.34 8.95
N LEU A 163 14.38 9.65 9.02
CA LEU A 163 15.44 9.97 9.99
C LEU A 163 16.18 11.26 9.65
N ASN A 164 16.20 11.71 8.40
CA ASN A 164 16.88 12.96 8.04
C ASN A 164 16.15 14.17 8.63
N SER A 165 14.83 14.21 8.48
CA SER A 165 13.97 15.26 9.05
C SER A 165 13.50 14.97 10.48
N SER A 166 13.67 13.74 10.98
CA SER A 166 13.13 13.27 12.26
C SER A 166 11.61 13.44 12.36
N ALA A 167 10.90 13.23 11.24
CA ALA A 167 9.47 13.44 11.12
C ALA A 167 8.79 12.34 10.29
N PRO A 168 7.47 12.18 10.43
CA PRO A 168 6.67 11.42 9.48
C PRO A 168 6.83 11.93 8.05
N PHE A 169 6.98 11.01 7.11
CA PHE A 169 6.97 11.29 5.68
C PHE A 169 5.90 10.42 5.02
N VAL A 170 5.06 11.02 4.17
CA VAL A 170 3.99 10.30 3.45
C VAL A 170 4.26 10.38 1.96
N PHE A 171 4.57 9.24 1.36
CA PHE A 171 4.61 9.11 -0.09
C PHE A 171 3.19 9.22 -0.63
N SER A 172 3.00 10.06 -1.64
CA SER A 172 1.69 10.48 -2.11
C SER A 172 1.70 10.62 -3.62
N ARG A 173 0.78 9.91 -4.30
CA ARG A 173 0.57 10.11 -5.74
C ARG A 173 0.28 11.57 -6.07
N ALA A 174 -0.51 12.25 -5.23
CA ALA A 174 -0.91 13.63 -5.48
C ALA A 174 0.31 14.57 -5.54
N ASP A 175 1.24 14.40 -4.62
CA ASP A 175 2.44 15.24 -4.56
C ASP A 175 3.45 14.86 -5.66
N ALA A 176 3.53 13.56 -5.99
CA ALA A 176 4.28 13.08 -7.15
C ALA A 176 3.75 13.72 -8.45
N SER A 177 2.43 13.80 -8.65
CA SER A 177 1.82 14.44 -9.81
C SER A 177 2.15 15.93 -9.94
N GLU A 178 2.35 16.63 -8.81
CA GLU A 178 2.69 18.06 -8.78
C GLU A 178 4.18 18.30 -9.05
N THR A 179 5.08 17.45 -8.52
CA THR A 179 6.52 17.59 -8.73
C THR A 179 7.26 16.25 -8.83
N PRO A 180 8.19 16.08 -9.80
CA PRO A 180 9.08 14.93 -9.86
C PRO A 180 9.87 14.68 -8.57
N SER A 181 10.10 15.72 -7.75
CA SER A 181 10.80 15.61 -6.48
C SER A 181 10.03 14.81 -5.42
N PHE A 182 8.74 14.54 -5.62
CA PHE A 182 7.96 13.63 -4.77
C PHE A 182 7.54 12.34 -5.51
N ASP A 183 8.07 12.10 -6.70
CA ASP A 183 7.85 10.85 -7.42
C ASP A 183 8.96 9.84 -7.12
N PHE A 184 8.58 8.65 -6.66
CA PHE A 184 9.49 7.58 -6.25
C PHE A 184 9.03 6.26 -6.86
N GLU A 185 9.99 5.38 -7.16
CA GLU A 185 9.67 4.02 -7.62
C GLU A 185 8.90 3.26 -6.53
N LEU A 186 7.81 2.59 -6.89
CA LEU A 186 6.92 1.90 -5.95
C LEU A 186 7.67 0.87 -5.11
N TRP A 187 8.58 0.09 -5.72
CA TRP A 187 9.38 -0.90 -5.01
C TRP A 187 10.24 -0.26 -3.90
N LYS A 188 10.74 0.97 -4.11
CA LYS A 188 11.49 1.74 -3.10
C LYS A 188 10.57 2.24 -1.99
N VAL A 189 9.38 2.72 -2.35
CA VAL A 189 8.35 3.17 -1.39
C VAL A 189 7.93 2.03 -0.46
N ILE A 190 7.65 0.84 -1.02
CA ILE A 190 7.30 -0.34 -0.23
C ILE A 190 8.49 -0.79 0.65
N ARG A 191 9.71 -0.74 0.10
CA ARG A 191 10.92 -1.05 0.86
C ARG A 191 11.16 -0.09 2.03
N ALA A 192 10.81 1.19 1.87
CA ALA A 192 10.90 2.25 2.86
C ALA A 192 9.92 2.03 4.03
N THR A 193 8.62 1.87 3.74
CA THR A 193 7.60 1.62 4.78
C THR A 193 7.76 0.27 5.46
N SER A 194 8.44 -0.70 4.84
CA SER A 194 8.71 -2.02 5.44
C SER A 194 10.02 -2.08 6.24
N ALA A 195 10.74 -0.96 6.41
CA ALA A 195 12.05 -0.94 7.07
C ALA A 195 11.94 -1.01 8.61
N THR A 196 11.28 -2.04 9.14
CA THR A 196 11.05 -2.27 10.59
C THR A 196 12.35 -2.28 11.37
N PRO A 197 12.48 -1.46 12.45
CA PRO A 197 13.62 -1.50 13.35
C PRO A 197 13.87 -2.92 13.85
N SER A 198 15.14 -3.23 14.16
CA SER A 198 15.63 -4.57 14.46
C SER A 198 15.56 -5.59 13.32
N MET A 199 14.58 -5.53 12.41
CA MET A 199 14.40 -6.47 11.30
C MET A 199 15.15 -6.02 10.04
N PHE A 200 15.01 -4.76 9.62
CA PHE A 200 15.68 -4.20 8.44
C PHE A 200 16.54 -2.99 8.82
N LYS A 201 17.62 -2.75 8.06
CA LYS A 201 18.35 -1.47 8.17
C LYS A 201 17.46 -0.34 7.61
N PRO A 202 17.60 0.90 8.13
CA PRO A 202 17.01 2.08 7.50
C PRO A 202 17.33 2.11 6.01
N TYR A 203 16.36 2.54 5.21
CA TYR A 203 16.44 2.49 3.77
C TYR A 203 16.56 3.90 3.19
N LYS A 204 17.69 4.19 2.55
CA LYS A 204 17.89 5.45 1.85
C LYS A 204 17.29 5.33 0.44
N LEU A 205 16.41 6.26 0.09
CA LEU A 205 15.85 6.40 -1.24
C LEU A 205 15.83 7.87 -1.68
N THR A 206 15.78 8.06 -2.99
CA THR A 206 15.71 9.37 -3.63
C THR A 206 14.58 9.39 -4.65
N SER A 207 14.02 10.57 -4.90
CA SER A 207 13.04 10.82 -5.96
C SER A 207 13.64 10.53 -7.35
N THR A 208 12.78 10.44 -8.36
CA THR A 208 13.18 10.18 -9.75
C THR A 208 14.11 11.25 -10.32
N ASP A 209 13.96 12.50 -9.86
CA ASP A 209 14.83 13.63 -10.21
C ASP A 209 16.06 13.80 -9.27
N GLY A 210 16.16 12.95 -8.23
CA GLY A 210 17.25 12.96 -7.25
C GLY A 210 17.25 14.13 -6.25
N LYS A 211 16.26 15.03 -6.29
CA LYS A 211 16.24 16.25 -5.46
C LYS A 211 15.77 16.02 -4.03
N THR A 212 14.88 15.05 -3.82
CA THR A 212 14.39 14.68 -2.49
C THR A 212 15.03 13.38 -2.08
N SER A 213 15.56 13.33 -0.85
CA SER A 213 16.08 12.10 -0.26
C SER A 213 15.43 11.85 1.08
N CYS A 214 15.12 10.59 1.35
CA CYS A 214 14.55 10.12 2.61
C CYS A 214 15.44 9.02 3.16
N LEU A 215 15.71 9.04 4.46
CA LEU A 215 16.30 7.93 5.18
C LEU A 215 15.18 7.25 5.98
N ALA A 216 14.44 6.39 5.29
CA ALA A 216 13.20 5.84 5.78
C ALA A 216 13.38 4.71 6.79
N VAL A 217 12.49 4.72 7.78
CA VAL A 217 12.21 3.63 8.71
C VAL A 217 10.70 3.40 8.69
N ASP A 218 10.32 2.14 8.90
CA ASP A 218 8.95 1.62 9.00
C ASP A 218 7.81 2.62 9.20
N GLY A 219 6.78 2.52 8.36
CA GLY A 219 5.55 3.30 8.53
C GLY A 219 4.77 2.95 9.80
N GLY A 220 4.93 1.73 10.32
CA GLY A 220 4.28 1.29 11.55
C GLY A 220 4.70 2.08 12.79
N LEU A 221 5.87 2.72 12.79
CA LEU A 221 6.31 3.60 13.88
C LEU A 221 5.50 4.89 13.96
N VAL A 222 5.03 5.37 12.82
CA VAL A 222 4.19 6.57 12.73
C VAL A 222 2.73 6.17 12.87
N MET A 223 2.32 5.20 12.06
CA MET A 223 0.93 4.80 11.92
C MET A 223 0.81 3.41 11.31
N ASN A 224 0.65 2.40 12.17
CA ASN A 224 0.37 1.05 11.70
C ASN A 224 -1.00 0.95 11.02
N ASN A 225 -1.99 1.72 11.50
CA ASN A 225 -3.27 1.94 10.82
C ASN A 225 -3.27 3.34 10.18
N PRO A 226 -3.23 3.45 8.85
CA PRO A 226 -3.04 4.74 8.21
C PRO A 226 -4.35 5.50 7.90
N THR A 227 -5.49 5.07 8.48
CA THR A 227 -6.81 5.68 8.24
C THR A 227 -6.83 7.18 8.55
N ALA A 228 -6.23 7.58 9.67
CA ALA A 228 -6.21 8.99 10.09
C ALA A 228 -5.48 9.89 9.08
N ALA A 229 -4.32 9.47 8.55
CA ALA A 229 -3.63 10.26 7.52
C ALA A 229 -4.44 10.35 6.23
N ALA A 230 -5.15 9.29 5.85
CA ALA A 230 -5.97 9.33 4.65
C ALA A 230 -7.13 10.32 4.80
N VAL A 231 -7.82 10.32 5.95
CA VAL A 231 -8.88 11.30 6.23
C VAL A 231 -8.33 12.72 6.22
N THR A 232 -7.21 12.98 6.91
CA THR A 232 -6.57 14.31 6.93
C THR A 232 -6.12 14.74 5.54
N HIS A 233 -5.52 13.85 4.75
CA HIS A 233 -5.07 14.15 3.39
C HIS A 233 -6.25 14.50 2.47
N VAL A 234 -7.35 13.74 2.54
CA VAL A 234 -8.57 14.01 1.78
C VAL A 234 -9.18 15.36 2.16
N LEU A 235 -9.27 15.67 3.46
CA LEU A 235 -9.81 16.95 3.93
C LEU A 235 -8.94 18.12 3.47
N HIS A 236 -7.62 18.02 3.64
CA HIS A 236 -6.70 19.07 3.23
C HIS A 236 -6.78 19.31 1.71
N LYS A 237 -6.59 18.29 0.87
CA LYS A 237 -6.64 18.47 -0.60
C LYS A 237 -8.02 18.89 -1.14
N LYS A 238 -9.13 18.61 -0.43
CA LYS A 238 -10.45 19.16 -0.79
C LYS A 238 -10.57 20.65 -0.49
N ILE A 239 -10.05 21.10 0.66
CA ILE A 239 -10.08 22.51 1.07
C ILE A 239 -9.31 23.39 0.07
N PHE A 240 -8.18 22.92 -0.47
CA PHE A 240 -7.40 23.68 -1.47
C PHE A 240 -7.90 23.58 -2.92
N ARG A 241 -8.99 22.84 -3.18
CA ARG A 241 -9.59 22.69 -4.53
C ARG A 241 -10.98 23.35 -4.64
N GLN A 242 -11.41 24.07 -3.61
CA GLN A 242 -12.55 24.99 -3.65
C GLN A 242 -12.03 26.42 -3.80
#